data_AF-A0A284VMJ8-F1
#
_entry.id   AF-A0A284VMJ8-F1
#
_cell.length_a   1.000
_cell.length_b   1.000
_cell.length_c   1.000
_cell.angle_alpha   90.00
_cell.angle_beta   90.00
_cell.angle_gamma   90.00
#
_symmetry.space_group_name_H-M   'P 1'
#
loop_
_entity.id
_entity.type
_entity.pdbx_description
1 polymer ?
#
loop_
_entity_poly.entity_id
_entity_poly.type
_entity_poly.pdbx_seq_one_letter_code
_entity_poly.pdbx_strand_id
1 'polypeptide(L)'
;MTRAEILSDIKQAEEEAKSSVIQANETRNRKISEAHAQAREIIKKAEEEARKSYESAIGDARKKIKEEREKIVRAGIAEADESKNKAKKNVQKATKFILTEFERAADA
;
A
#
# COMPACT_ATOMS: atom_id res chain seq x y z
N MET A 1 -36.58 -66.89 17.07
CA MET A 1 -35.33 -66.38 17.67
C MET A 1 -35.29 -66.76 19.13
N THR A 2 -34.15 -67.27 19.56
CA THR A 2 -33.87 -67.56 20.96
C THR A 2 -33.53 -66.27 21.70
N ARG A 3 -33.72 -66.27 23.02
CA ARG A 3 -33.41 -65.11 23.87
C ARG A 3 -31.94 -64.67 23.78
N ALA A 4 -31.05 -65.60 23.44
CA ALA A 4 -29.61 -65.36 23.28
C ALA A 4 -29.28 -64.62 21.97
N GLU A 5 -29.95 -64.94 20.87
CA GLU A 5 -29.78 -64.24 19.57
C GLU A 5 -30.17 -62.76 19.69
N ILE A 6 -31.32 -62.48 20.32
CA ILE A 6 -31.79 -61.10 20.54
C ILE A 6 -30.80 -60.27 21.38
N LEU A 7 -30.19 -60.89 22.41
CA LEU A 7 -29.18 -60.22 23.24
C LEU A 7 -27.87 -59.96 22.47
N SER A 8 -27.50 -60.85 21.54
CA SER A 8 -26.35 -60.65 20.66
C SER A 8 -26.59 -59.49 19.69
N ASP A 9 -27.78 -59.45 19.08
CA ASP A 9 -28.16 -58.38 18.14
C ASP A 9 -28.21 -57.01 18.82
N ILE A 10 -28.73 -56.94 20.06
CA ILE A 10 -28.74 -55.69 20.85
C ILE A 10 -27.32 -55.22 21.14
N LYS A 11 -26.42 -56.13 21.56
CA LYS A 11 -25.01 -55.77 21.81
C LYS A 11 -24.32 -55.26 20.55
N GLN A 12 -24.54 -55.92 19.41
CA GLN A 12 -23.97 -55.47 18.15
C GLN A 12 -24.49 -54.08 17.75
N ALA A 13 -25.80 -53.86 17.87
CA ALA A 13 -26.40 -52.55 17.59
C ALA A 13 -25.88 -51.45 18.53
N GLU A 14 -25.64 -51.75 19.81
CA GLU A 14 -25.03 -50.80 20.75
C GLU A 14 -23.58 -50.45 20.37
N GLU A 15 -22.78 -51.43 19.95
CA GLU A 15 -21.40 -51.23 19.51
C GLU A 15 -21.35 -50.37 18.24
N GLU A 16 -22.23 -50.68 17.26
CA GLU A 16 -22.37 -49.91 16.02
C GLU A 16 -22.83 -48.48 16.29
N ALA A 17 -23.78 -48.27 17.21
CA ALA A 17 -24.23 -46.93 17.60
C ALA A 17 -23.09 -46.13 18.26
N LYS A 18 -22.31 -46.75 19.16
CA LYS A 18 -21.14 -46.10 19.79
C LYS A 18 -20.10 -45.72 18.75
N SER A 19 -19.78 -46.63 17.83
CA SER A 19 -18.84 -46.38 16.72
C SER A 19 -19.30 -45.21 15.84
N SER A 20 -20.59 -45.17 15.49
CA SER A 20 -21.19 -44.10 14.70
C SER A 20 -21.05 -42.73 15.39
N VAL A 21 -21.28 -42.66 16.71
CA VAL A 21 -21.10 -41.43 17.49
C VAL A 21 -19.65 -40.97 17.52
N ILE A 22 -18.69 -41.89 17.65
CA ILE A 22 -17.26 -41.57 17.64
C ILE A 22 -16.87 -40.98 16.27
N GLN A 23 -17.23 -41.66 15.18
CA GLN A 23 -16.96 -41.19 13.81
C GLN A 23 -17.59 -39.82 13.52
N ALA A 24 -18.82 -39.59 13.99
CA ALA A 24 -19.50 -38.31 13.85
C ALA A 24 -18.74 -37.19 14.58
N ASN A 25 -18.25 -37.46 15.79
CA ASN A 25 -17.46 -36.50 16.57
C ASN A 25 -16.09 -36.20 15.92
N GLU A 26 -15.40 -37.21 15.42
CA GLU A 26 -14.14 -37.03 14.69
C GLU A 26 -14.35 -36.20 13.43
N THR A 27 -15.40 -36.51 12.66
CA THR A 27 -15.77 -35.75 11.45
C THR A 27 -16.09 -34.30 11.78
N ARG A 28 -16.85 -34.07 12.86
CA ARG A 28 -17.17 -32.72 13.36
C ARG A 28 -15.89 -31.95 13.71
N ASN A 29 -15.00 -32.55 14.50
CA ASN A 29 -13.76 -31.92 14.92
C ASN A 29 -12.84 -31.61 13.72
N ARG A 30 -12.76 -32.54 12.76
CA ARG A 30 -12.03 -32.34 11.51
C ARG A 30 -12.57 -31.15 10.72
N LYS A 31 -13.89 -31.07 10.50
CA LYS A 31 -14.51 -29.94 9.79
C LYS A 31 -14.26 -28.60 10.49
N ILE A 32 -14.32 -28.57 11.82
CA ILE A 32 -14.02 -27.36 12.60
C ILE A 32 -12.56 -26.95 12.42
N SER A 33 -11.62 -27.89 12.50
CA SER A 33 -10.20 -27.63 12.30
C SER A 33 -9.89 -27.11 10.89
N GLU A 34 -10.48 -27.74 9.87
CA GLU A 34 -10.36 -27.34 8.46
C GLU A 34 -10.91 -25.92 8.25
N ALA A 35 -12.09 -25.60 8.79
CA ALA A 35 -12.68 -24.27 8.72
C ALA A 35 -11.79 -23.21 9.40
N HIS A 36 -11.22 -23.51 10.57
CA HIS A 36 -10.28 -22.61 11.23
C HIS A 36 -8.98 -22.40 10.44
N ALA A 37 -8.46 -23.47 9.81
CA ALA A 37 -7.28 -23.36 8.95
C ALA A 37 -7.56 -22.48 7.73
N GLN A 38 -8.71 -22.67 7.07
CA GLN A 38 -9.14 -21.84 5.95
C GLN A 38 -9.33 -20.38 6.36
N ALA A 39 -9.96 -20.12 7.52
CA ALA A 39 -10.13 -18.76 8.03
C ALA A 39 -8.78 -18.06 8.26
N ARG A 40 -7.80 -18.77 8.84
CA ARG A 40 -6.44 -18.22 9.03
C ARG A 40 -5.75 -17.92 7.69
N GLU A 41 -5.90 -18.80 6.71
CA GLU A 41 -5.37 -18.56 5.36
C GLU A 41 -6.00 -17.35 4.68
N ILE A 42 -7.32 -17.15 4.83
CA ILE A 42 -8.01 -15.97 4.30
C ILE A 42 -7.46 -14.69 4.94
N ILE A 43 -7.31 -14.67 6.27
CA ILE A 43 -6.77 -13.51 7.00
C ILE A 43 -5.35 -13.22 6.53
N LYS A 44 -4.49 -14.24 6.47
CA LYS A 44 -3.10 -14.09 6.03
C LYS A 44 -3.00 -13.53 4.61
N LYS A 45 -3.81 -14.05 3.68
CA LYS A 45 -3.85 -13.53 2.30
C LYS A 45 -4.32 -12.08 2.25
N ALA A 46 -5.36 -11.73 3.01
CA ALA A 46 -5.84 -10.36 3.10
C ALA A 46 -4.77 -9.41 3.65
N GLU A 47 -4.00 -9.82 4.67
CA GLU A 47 -2.88 -9.05 5.21
C GLU A 47 -1.75 -8.87 4.18
N GLU A 48 -1.39 -9.92 3.45
CA GLU A 48 -0.38 -9.85 2.40
C GLU A 48 -0.81 -8.93 1.24
N GLU A 49 -2.07 -9.01 0.82
CA GLU A 49 -2.65 -8.14 -0.21
C GLU A 49 -2.70 -6.68 0.25
N ALA A 50 -3.15 -6.43 1.48
CA ALA A 50 -3.17 -5.09 2.07
C ALA A 50 -1.76 -4.48 2.13
N ARG A 51 -0.76 -5.28 2.53
CA ARG A 51 0.63 -4.84 2.56
C ARG A 51 1.16 -4.52 1.16
N LYS A 52 0.91 -5.37 0.17
CA LYS A 52 1.30 -5.11 -1.23
C LYS A 52 0.67 -3.83 -1.77
N SER A 53 -0.63 -3.63 -1.50
CA SER A 53 -1.36 -2.43 -1.91
C SER A 53 -0.76 -1.17 -1.27
N TYR A 54 -0.47 -1.22 0.03
CA TYR A 54 0.18 -0.13 0.75
C TYR A 54 1.57 0.21 0.20
N GLU A 55 2.42 -0.80 -0.01
CA GLU A 55 3.76 -0.62 -0.57
C GLU A 55 3.70 -0.03 -1.99
N SER A 56 2.77 -0.49 -2.82
CA SER A 56 2.52 0.06 -4.16
C SER A 56 2.09 1.53 -4.10
N ALA A 57 1.11 1.86 -3.24
CA ALA A 57 0.62 3.22 -3.09
C ALA A 57 1.72 4.21 -2.65
N ILE A 58 2.59 3.78 -1.73
CA ILE A 58 3.76 4.57 -1.33
C ILE A 58 4.76 4.72 -2.48
N GLY A 59 5.03 3.64 -3.22
CA GLY A 59 5.89 3.67 -4.40
C GLY A 59 5.42 4.70 -5.42
N ASP A 60 4.13 4.66 -5.76
CA ASP A 60 3.50 5.57 -6.70
C ASP A 60 3.51 7.02 -6.19
N ALA A 61 3.19 7.23 -4.92
CA ALA A 61 3.26 8.57 -4.31
C ALA A 61 4.68 9.15 -4.36
N ARG A 62 5.70 8.34 -4.04
CA ARG A 62 7.11 8.75 -4.12
C ARG A 62 7.52 9.09 -5.56
N LYS A 63 7.07 8.31 -6.54
CA LYS A 63 7.33 8.56 -7.96
C LYS A 63 6.71 9.90 -8.38
N LYS A 64 5.44 10.13 -8.05
CA LYS A 64 4.75 11.41 -8.31
C LYS A 64 5.46 12.60 -7.66
N ILE A 65 5.86 12.47 -6.38
CA ILE A 65 6.62 13.52 -5.69
C ILE A 65 7.93 13.83 -6.41
N LYS A 66 8.64 12.81 -6.90
CA LYS A 66 9.89 12.99 -7.65
C LYS A 66 9.65 13.72 -8.97
N GLU A 67 8.63 13.32 -9.72
CA GLU A 67 8.25 13.94 -11.00
C GLU A 67 7.86 15.41 -10.81
N GLU A 68 7.00 15.71 -9.82
CA GLU A 68 6.61 17.09 -9.51
C GLU A 68 7.79 17.92 -9.01
N ARG A 69 8.69 17.35 -8.19
CA ARG A 69 9.91 18.03 -7.78
C ARG A 69 10.77 18.39 -8.98
N GLU A 70 11.00 17.46 -9.90
CA GLU A 70 11.78 17.73 -11.11
C GLU A 70 11.14 18.83 -11.97
N LYS A 71 9.81 18.84 -12.07
CA LYS A 71 9.06 19.87 -12.78
C LYS A 71 9.24 21.25 -12.13
N ILE A 72 9.11 21.35 -10.81
CA ILE A 72 9.32 22.59 -10.05
C ILE A 72 10.76 23.10 -10.22
N VAL A 73 11.75 22.21 -10.13
CA VAL A 73 13.16 22.58 -10.31
C VAL A 73 13.41 23.10 -11.73
N ARG A 74 12.89 22.43 -12.76
CA ARG A 74 13.04 22.88 -14.16
C ARG A 74 12.36 24.23 -14.39
N ALA A 75 11.16 24.44 -13.83
CA ALA A 75 10.47 25.71 -13.90
C ALA A 75 11.28 26.83 -13.23
N GLY A 76 11.80 26.59 -12.01
CA GLY A 76 12.63 27.55 -11.30
C GLY A 76 13.93 27.91 -12.03
N ILE A 77 14.57 26.94 -12.69
CA ILE A 77 15.75 27.19 -13.55
C ILE A 77 15.35 28.10 -14.72
N ALA A 78 14.24 27.81 -15.40
CA ALA A 78 13.78 28.62 -16.53
C ALA A 78 13.46 30.07 -16.11
N GLU A 79 12.77 30.26 -14.97
CA GLU A 79 12.47 31.58 -14.41
C GLU A 79 13.74 32.34 -14.01
N ALA A 80 14.73 31.65 -13.42
CA ALA A 80 16.00 32.24 -13.06
C ALA A 80 16.79 32.70 -14.30
N ASP A 81 16.81 31.88 -15.35
CA ASP A 81 17.46 32.24 -16.62
C ASP A 81 16.75 33.40 -17.31
N GLU A 82 15.42 33.45 -17.29
CA GLU A 82 14.66 34.59 -17.80
C GLU A 82 15.00 35.87 -17.02
N SER A 83 15.01 35.80 -15.69
CA SER A 83 15.35 36.92 -14.80
C SER A 83 16.77 37.41 -15.05
N LYS A 84 17.74 36.49 -15.18
CA LYS A 84 19.14 36.79 -15.52
C LYS A 84 19.25 37.49 -16.88
N ASN A 85 18.51 37.03 -17.88
CA ASN A 85 18.51 37.64 -19.20
C ASN A 85 17.88 39.04 -19.21
N LYS A 86 16.78 39.24 -18.47
CA LYS A 86 16.17 40.57 -18.27
C LYS A 86 17.13 41.51 -17.55
N ALA A 87 17.76 41.05 -16.47
CA ALA A 87 18.75 41.83 -15.73
C ALA A 87 19.92 42.24 -16.64
N LYS A 88 20.54 41.30 -17.37
CA LYS A 88 21.64 41.60 -18.31
C LYS A 88 21.28 42.67 -19.33
N LYS A 89 20.08 42.64 -19.89
CA LYS A 89 19.60 43.66 -20.85
C LYS A 89 19.46 45.06 -20.22
N ASN A 90 19.17 45.12 -18.93
CA ASN A 90 18.96 46.39 -18.22
C ASN A 90 20.24 46.95 -17.57
N VAL A 91 21.26 46.13 -17.32
CA VAL A 91 22.54 46.58 -16.72
C VAL A 91 23.14 47.75 -17.49
N GLN A 92 23.26 47.66 -18.83
CA GLN A 92 23.83 48.73 -19.63
C GLN A 92 23.03 50.04 -19.54
N LYS A 93 21.69 49.94 -19.52
CA LYS A 93 20.81 51.11 -19.37
C LYS A 93 20.96 51.75 -17.99
N ALA A 94 21.03 50.93 -16.94
CA ALA A 94 21.23 51.39 -15.58
C ALA A 94 22.60 52.08 -15.41
N THR A 95 23.68 51.49 -15.92
CA THR A 95 25.01 52.10 -15.89
C THR A 95 25.03 53.44 -16.60
N LYS A 96 24.41 53.53 -17.79
CA LYS A 96 24.32 54.79 -18.53
C LYS A 96 23.53 55.85 -17.76
N PHE A 97 22.39 55.47 -17.17
CA PHE A 97 21.59 56.38 -16.35
C PHE A 97 22.37 56.93 -15.15
N ILE A 98 23.05 56.04 -14.40
CA ILE A 98 23.86 56.44 -13.24
C ILE A 98 24.98 57.39 -13.67
N LEU A 99 25.68 57.11 -14.77
CA LEU A 99 26.75 57.96 -15.28
C LEU A 99 26.23 59.35 -15.65
N THR A 100 25.11 59.43 -16.37
CA THR A 100 24.49 60.71 -16.76
C THR A 100 24.01 61.53 -15.56
N GLU A 101 23.45 60.90 -14.53
CA GLU A 101 23.05 61.60 -13.31
C GLU A 101 24.27 62.05 -12.49
N PHE A 102 25.35 61.25 -12.47
CA PHE A 102 26.61 61.64 -11.83
C PHE A 102 27.24 62.85 -12.52
N GLU A 103 27.34 62.84 -13.85
CA GLU A 103 27.84 63.98 -14.63
C GLU A 103 27.01 65.25 -14.36
N ARG A 104 25.67 65.13 -14.39
CA ARG A 104 24.78 66.27 -14.08
C ARG A 104 24.98 66.81 -12.67
N ALA A 105 25.23 65.95 -11.69
CA ALA A 105 25.46 66.37 -10.30
C ALA A 105 26.86 66.95 -10.08
N ALA A 106 27.85 66.54 -10.86
CA ALA A 106 29.21 67.07 -10.81
C ALA A 106 29.35 68.42 -11.54
N ASP A 107 28.52 68.66 -12.56
CA ASP A 107 28.46 69.90 -13.34
C ASP A 107 27.51 70.97 -12.72
N ALA A 108 26.86 70.66 -11.59
CA ALA A 108 25.95 71.54 -10.85
C ALA A 108 26.63 72.22 -9.64
#